data_AF-A0A7Y1TZE3-F1
#
_entry.id   AF-A0A7Y1TZE3-F1
#
_cell.length_a   1.000
_cell.length_b   1.000
_cell.length_c   1.000
_cell.angle_alpha   90.00
_cell.angle_beta   90.00
_cell.angle_gamma   90.00
#
_symmetry.space_group_name_H-M   'P 1'
#
loop_
_entity.id
_entity.type
_entity.pdbx_description
1 polymer ?
#
loop_
_entity_poly.entity_id
_entity_poly.type
_entity_poly.pdbx_seq_one_letter_code
_entity_poly.pdbx_strand_id
1 'polypeptide(L)' 'LYHDEPILRDGEVVGRTTGGMFSYVEGKALAMAYLNNDDGVTKEWLDSGTFEIEVATVRIPATPSIRSFYDPRNERVKV' A
#
# COMPACT_ATOMS: atom_id res chain seq x y z
N LEU A 1 7.84 -8.97 3.37
CA LEU A 1 7.39 -8.86 1.98
C LEU A 1 8.51 -9.37 1.09
N TYR A 2 8.23 -10.38 0.29
CA TYR A 2 9.23 -11.09 -0.51
C TYR A 2 9.36 -10.55 -1.94
N HIS A 3 8.67 -9.44 -2.25
CA HIS A 3 8.47 -8.87 -3.59
C HIS A 3 7.46 -9.70 -4.41
N ASP A 4 6.60 -9.04 -5.20
CA ASP A 4 5.57 -9.65 -6.07
C ASP A 4 4.29 -10.18 -5.37
N GLU A 5 3.99 -9.74 -4.15
CA GLU A 5 2.77 -10.19 -3.46
C GLU A 5 1.53 -9.53 -4.12
N PRO A 6 0.50 -10.32 -4.49
CA PRO A 6 -0.69 -9.77 -5.11
C PRO A 6 -1.47 -8.95 -4.10
N ILE A 7 -1.98 -7.82 -4.57
CA ILE A 7 -2.81 -6.91 -3.79
C ILE A 7 -4.23 -7.09 -4.23
N LEU A 8 -5.07 -7.46 -3.29
CA LEU A 8 -6.49 -7.63 -3.49
C LEU A 8 -7.23 -6.38 -3.01
N ARG A 9 -8.21 -5.95 -3.78
CA ARG A 9 -9.22 -4.98 -3.37
C ARG A 9 -10.57 -5.68 -3.45
N ASP A 10 -11.27 -5.75 -2.33
CA ASP A 10 -12.58 -6.41 -2.23
C ASP A 10 -12.60 -7.85 -2.81
N GLY A 11 -11.46 -8.55 -2.72
CA GLY A 11 -11.27 -9.90 -3.23
C GLY A 11 -10.72 -10.02 -4.66
N GLU A 12 -10.57 -8.91 -5.40
CA GLU A 12 -10.04 -8.89 -6.77
C GLU A 12 -8.60 -8.39 -6.81
N VAL A 13 -7.73 -9.01 -7.61
CA VAL A 13 -6.33 -8.58 -7.72
C VAL A 13 -6.24 -7.28 -8.50
N VAL A 14 -5.85 -6.21 -7.82
CA VAL A 14 -5.73 -4.86 -8.39
C VAL A 14 -4.27 -4.40 -8.55
N GLY A 15 -3.31 -5.20 -8.11
CA GLY A 15 -1.92 -4.79 -8.16
C GLY A 15 -0.95 -5.79 -7.57
N ARG A 16 0.29 -5.35 -7.44
CA ARG A 16 1.43 -6.14 -6.95
C ARG A 16 2.34 -5.28 -6.09
N THR A 17 2.85 -5.85 -5.02
CA THR A 17 3.90 -5.22 -4.22
C THR A 17 5.23 -5.29 -4.97
N THR A 18 5.94 -4.18 -5.02
CA THR A 18 7.29 -4.11 -5.63
C THR A 18 8.39 -4.30 -4.60
N GLY A 19 8.09 -4.06 -3.32
CA GLY A 19 8.97 -4.33 -2.20
C GLY A 19 8.37 -3.82 -0.90
N GLY A 20 8.87 -4.32 0.21
CA GLY A 20 8.43 -3.85 1.52
C GLY A 20 9.50 -4.01 2.58
N MET A 21 9.43 -3.16 3.59
CA MET A 21 10.36 -3.10 4.70
C MET A 21 9.62 -2.80 5.99
N PHE A 22 10.19 -3.18 7.13
CA PHE A 22 9.65 -2.79 8.42
C PHE A 22 10.06 -1.35 8.74
N SER A 23 9.10 -0.47 8.97
CA SER A 23 9.34 0.90 9.40
C SER A 23 9.35 0.96 10.92
N TYR A 24 10.53 1.17 11.50
CA TYR A 24 10.71 1.34 12.94
C TYR A 24 9.99 2.58 13.49
N VAL A 25 9.81 3.61 12.66
CA VAL A 25 9.10 4.84 13.05
C VAL A 25 7.61 4.59 13.24
N GLU A 26 6.98 3.87 12.31
CA GLU A 26 5.55 3.57 12.35
C GLU A 26 5.23 2.28 13.13
N GLY A 27 6.26 1.50 13.47
CA GLY A 27 6.12 0.19 14.12
C GLY A 27 5.39 -0.85 13.25
N LYS A 28 5.39 -0.67 11.93
CA LYS A 28 4.59 -1.45 10.98
C LYS A 28 5.39 -1.84 9.75
N ALA A 29 4.98 -2.92 9.08
CA ALA A 29 5.49 -3.26 7.76
C ALA A 29 4.89 -2.30 6.72
N LEU A 30 5.76 -1.62 5.96
CA LEU A 30 5.37 -0.80 4.82
C LEU A 30 5.76 -1.50 3.53
N ALA A 31 4.89 -1.37 2.53
CA ALA A 31 5.08 -1.93 1.20
C ALA A 31 4.85 -0.85 0.15
N MET A 32 5.70 -0.83 -0.87
CA MET A 32 5.45 -0.10 -2.10
C MET A 32 4.79 -1.03 -3.10
N ALA A 33 3.88 -0.48 -3.89
CA ALA A 33 3.09 -1.25 -4.83
C ALA A 33 2.63 -0.41 -6.02
N TYR A 34 2.38 -1.10 -7.13
CA TYR A 34 1.65 -0.53 -8.25
C TYR A 34 0.24 -1.08 -8.25
N LEU A 35 -0.74 -0.18 -8.25
CA LEU A 35 -2.16 -0.49 -8.40
C LEU A 35 -2.58 -0.07 -9.81
N ASN A 36 -3.46 -0.87 -10.42
CA ASN A 36 -4.06 -0.59 -11.71
C ASN A 36 -5.58 -0.51 -11.54
N ASN A 37 -6.16 0.54 -12.10
CA ASN A 37 -7.61 0.73 -12.22
C ASN A 37 -7.88 1.47 -13.54
N ASP A 38 -8.85 1.01 -14.33
CA ASP A 38 -9.16 1.58 -15.65
C ASP A 38 -9.65 3.03 -15.55
N ASP A 39 -10.49 3.32 -14.55
CA ASP A 39 -10.95 4.66 -14.19
C ASP A 39 -9.90 5.51 -13.44
N GLY A 40 -8.70 4.96 -13.21
CA GLY A 40 -7.61 5.59 -12.48
C GLY A 40 -7.66 5.38 -10.96
N VAL A 41 -6.49 5.46 -10.32
CA VAL A 41 -6.35 5.26 -8.87
C VAL A 41 -6.50 6.61 -8.17
N THR A 42 -7.75 6.96 -7.82
CA THR A 42 -8.08 8.19 -7.08
C THR A 42 -8.09 7.97 -5.56
N LYS A 43 -8.10 9.06 -4.78
CA LYS A 43 -8.19 8.97 -3.32
C LYS A 43 -9.53 8.34 -2.91
N GLU A 44 -10.64 8.73 -3.54
CA GLU A 44 -11.95 8.11 -3.27
C GLU A 44 -11.96 6.60 -3.57
N TRP A 45 -11.25 6.15 -4.61
CA TRP A 45 -11.16 4.72 -4.94
C TRP A 45 -10.39 3.92 -3.87
N LEU A 46 -9.38 4.53 -3.26
CA LEU A 46 -8.62 3.94 -2.15
C LEU A 46 -9.41 3.96 -0.83
N ASP A 47 -10.11 5.05 -0.52
CA ASP A 47 -10.89 5.17 0.73
C ASP A 47 -12.14 4.28 0.73
N SER A 48 -12.67 3.93 -0.45
CA SER A 48 -13.92 3.13 -0.60
C SER A 48 -13.72 1.61 -0.63
N GLY A 49 -12.50 1.13 -0.89
CA GLY A 49 -12.22 -0.30 -1.03
C GLY A 49 -11.51 -0.89 0.19
N THR A 50 -11.69 -2.19 0.42
CA THR A 50 -10.88 -2.92 1.40
C THR A 50 -9.68 -3.55 0.70
N PHE A 51 -8.47 -3.25 1.17
CA PHE A 51 -7.25 -3.76 0.57
C PHE A 51 -6.61 -4.84 1.43
N GLU A 52 -6.14 -5.88 0.78
CA GLU A 52 -5.44 -7.00 1.40
C GLU A 52 -4.20 -7.32 0.58
N ILE A 53 -3.13 -7.74 1.25
CA ILE A 53 -1.92 -8.27 0.61
C ILE A 53 -1.86 -9.75 0.95
N GLU A 54 -1.77 -10.60 -0.07
CA GLU A 54 -1.60 -12.04 0.15
C GLU A 54 -0.11 -12.36 0.30
N VAL A 55 0.30 -12.72 1.51
CA VAL A 55 1.67 -13.06 1.87
C VAL A 55 1.72 -14.52 2.29
N ALA A 56 2.40 -15.36 1.53
CA ALA A 56 2.53 -16.80 1.83
C ALA A 56 1.16 -17.48 2.12
N THR A 57 0.16 -17.20 1.27
CA THR A 57 -1.21 -17.74 1.39
C THR A 57 -2.02 -17.18 2.58
N VAL A 58 -1.50 -16.16 3.27
CA VAL A 58 -2.21 -15.43 4.32
C VAL A 58 -2.61 -14.07 3.79
N ARG A 59 -3.90 -13.74 3.88
CA ARG A 59 -4.40 -12.40 3.56
C ARG A 59 -4.19 -11.48 4.76
N ILE A 60 -3.43 -10.42 4.54
CA ILE A 60 -3.13 -9.42 5.55
C ILE A 60 -3.83 -8.12 5.16
N PRO A 61 -4.70 -7.56 6.02
CA PRO A 61 -5.35 -6.29 5.74
C PRO A 61 -4.29 -5.18 5.62
N ALA A 62 -4.41 -4.39 4.57
CA ALA A 62 -3.49 -3.31 4.25
C ALA A 62 -4.25 -1.99 4.07
N THR A 63 -3.64 -0.90 4.49
CA THR A 63 -4.18 0.45 4.26
C THR A 63 -3.38 1.09 3.14
N PRO A 64 -3.97 1.34 1.96
CA PRO A 64 -3.26 2.04 0.90
C PRO A 64 -3.14 3.53 1.23
N SER A 65 -2.05 4.15 0.77
CA SER A 65 -1.91 5.60 0.78
C SER A 65 -1.08 6.04 -0.41
N ILE A 66 -1.56 7.08 -1.11
CA ILE A 66 -0.82 7.73 -2.20
C ILE A 66 0.28 8.64 -1.64
N ARG A 67 0.10 9.12 -0.39
CA ARG A 67 1.07 9.98 0.29
C ARG A 67 1.93 9.15 1.23
N SER A 68 3.18 9.57 1.40
CA SER A 68 4.06 9.02 2.43
C SER A 68 3.38 9.08 3.80
N PHE A 69 3.36 7.95 4.52
CA PHE A 69 2.94 7.90 5.92
C PHE A 69 3.88 8.70 6.82
N TYR A 70 5.14 8.86 6.40
CA TYR A 70 6.14 9.66 7.09
C TYR A 70 6.32 11.03 6.41
N ASP A 71 6.16 12.10 7.20
CA ASP A 71 6.27 13.51 6.79
C ASP A 71 5.51 13.88 5.49
N PRO A 72 4.17 13.74 5.45
CA PRO A 72 3.37 14.02 4.25
C PRO A 72 3.37 15.49 3.83
N ARG A 73 3.85 16.40 4.69
CA ARG A 73 3.92 17.85 4.46
C ARG A 73 5.34 18.35 4.20
N ASN A 74 6.33 17.45 4.19
CA ASN A 74 7.72 17.78 3.90
C ASN A 74 8.27 18.84 4.87
N GLU A 75 7.81 18.81 6.13
CA GLU A 75 8.10 19.80 7.16
C GLU A 75 9.52 19.63 7.73
N ARG A 76 10.13 18.44 7.59
CA ARG A 76 11.49 18.19 8.10
C ARG A 76 12.62 18.46 7.11
N VAL A 77 12.32 18.61 5.81
CA VAL A 77 13.33 18.87 4.75
C VAL A 77 13.37 20.35 4.35
N LYS A 78 12.76 21.25 5.13
CA LYS A 78 12.97 22.70 4.96
C LYS A 78 14.18 23.13 5.79
N VAL A 79 15.33 23.23 5.14
CA VAL A 79 16.47 24.06 5.58
C VAL A 79 16.33 25.44 4.93
#